data_AF-A0A2I0CYR1-F1
#
_entry.id   AF-A0A2I0CYR1-F1
#
_cell.length_a   1.000
_cell.length_b   1.000
_cell.length_c   1.000
_cell.angle_alpha   90.00
_cell.angle_beta   90.00
_cell.angle_gamma   90.00
#
_symmetry.space_group_name_H-M   'P 1'
#
loop_
_entity.id
_entity.type
_entity.pdbx_description
1 polymer ?
#
loop_
_entity_poly.entity_id
_entity_poly.type
_entity_poly.pdbx_seq_one_letter_code
_entity_poly.pdbx_strand_id
1 'polypeptide(L)'
;MAGSGKSNSRFSFSVRTKILLAFLALSLGALLVTAFIAFVQMEDTGQYAVTSSTNLGNRASADSTEALERDAQASLLRLAKDQAYISNIIIEQIGDDLNIMAYYAGEILDNPGMVRDLHLPTQDERPDDPLSTSVVDYSPGADKTIPPEERRAAGMMNQILLPVYST
;
A
#
# COMPACT_ATOMS: atom_id res chain seq x y z
N MET A 1 4.47 79.27 -64.35
CA MET A 1 4.09 77.87 -64.03
C MET A 1 4.99 77.37 -62.91
N ALA A 2 4.42 76.55 -62.04
CA ALA A 2 4.83 76.29 -60.67
C ALA A 2 5.88 75.17 -60.48
N GLY A 3 6.43 75.10 -59.26
CA GLY A 3 7.02 73.92 -58.64
C GLY A 3 8.56 73.90 -58.70
N SER A 4 9.31 73.57 -57.65
CA SER A 4 9.01 72.92 -56.37
C SER A 4 10.21 73.21 -55.45
N GLY A 5 9.97 73.90 -54.33
CA GLY A 5 10.99 74.15 -53.31
C GLY A 5 11.20 72.91 -52.46
N LYS A 6 12.30 72.18 -52.71
CA LYS A 6 12.76 71.10 -51.83
C LYS A 6 13.46 71.73 -50.62
N SER A 7 12.68 72.03 -49.58
CA SER A 7 13.22 72.48 -48.29
C SER A 7 13.93 71.31 -47.60
N ASN A 8 15.24 71.23 -47.79
CA ASN A 8 16.10 70.47 -46.88
C ASN A 8 16.14 71.23 -45.55
N SER A 9 15.29 70.84 -44.61
CA SER A 9 15.30 71.34 -43.23
C SER A 9 16.60 70.90 -42.55
N ARG A 10 17.66 71.70 -42.72
CA ARG A 10 18.84 71.63 -41.88
C ARG A 10 18.45 72.12 -40.49
N PHE A 11 18.08 71.21 -39.61
CA PHE A 11 17.97 71.46 -38.18
C PHE A 11 19.32 72.01 -37.66
N SER A 12 19.44 73.33 -37.56
CA SER A 12 20.61 74.00 -37.00
C SER A 12 20.49 74.04 -35.47
N PHE A 13 20.77 72.90 -34.84
CA PHE A 13 20.90 72.84 -33.39
C PHE A 13 22.06 73.70 -32.91
N SER A 14 21.84 74.45 -31.81
CA SER A 14 22.90 75.16 -31.10
C SER A 14 24.02 74.20 -30.69
N VAL A 15 25.27 74.68 -30.67
CA VAL A 15 26.47 73.88 -30.34
C VAL A 15 26.28 73.10 -29.03
N ARG A 16 25.58 73.69 -28.05
CA ARG A 16 25.24 73.09 -26.76
C ARG A 16 24.40 71.81 -26.89
N THR A 17 23.43 71.80 -27.80
CA THR A 17 22.56 70.64 -28.03
C THR A 17 23.30 69.53 -28.76
N LYS A 18 24.22 69.84 -29.67
CA LYS A 18 25.04 68.83 -30.36
C LYS A 18 25.94 68.07 -29.40
N ILE A 19 26.56 68.78 -28.45
CA ILE A 19 27.39 68.17 -27.40
C ILE A 19 26.54 67.26 -26.50
N LEU A 20 25.36 67.73 -26.06
CA LEU A 20 24.43 66.90 -25.28
C LEU A 20 23.99 65.65 -26.04
N LEU A 21 23.71 65.78 -27.34
CA LEU A 21 23.27 64.66 -28.17
C LEU A 21 24.38 63.63 -28.39
N ALA A 22 25.63 64.09 -28.54
CA ALA A 22 26.79 63.21 -28.59
C ALA A 22 26.98 62.46 -27.27
N PHE A 23 26.87 63.14 -26.13
CA PHE A 23 26.95 62.51 -24.82
C PHE A 23 25.83 61.50 -24.57
N LEU A 24 24.61 61.82 -25.02
CA LEU A 24 23.45 60.95 -24.94
C LEU A 24 23.61 59.71 -25.82
N ALA A 25 24.09 59.87 -27.05
CA ALA A 25 24.37 58.74 -27.93
C ALA A 25 25.45 57.83 -27.35
N LEU A 26 26.48 58.42 -26.74
CA LEU A 26 27.56 57.68 -26.09
C LEU A 26 27.07 56.91 -24.85
N SER A 27 26.21 57.52 -24.03
CA SER A 27 25.64 56.86 -22.85
C SER A 27 24.66 55.74 -23.22
N LEU A 28 23.80 55.96 -24.22
CA LEU A 28 22.92 54.91 -24.75
C LEU A 28 23.71 53.74 -25.34
N GLY A 29 24.80 54.03 -26.06
CA GLY A 29 25.69 53.02 -26.61
C GLY A 29 26.32 52.16 -25.51
N ALA A 30 26.87 52.78 -24.47
CA ALA A 30 27.43 52.07 -23.32
C ALA A 30 26.38 51.23 -22.57
N LEU A 31 25.16 51.74 -22.45
CA LEU A 31 24.04 51.02 -21.82
C LEU A 31 23.66 49.78 -22.63
N LEU A 32 23.57 49.89 -23.95
CA LEU A 32 23.23 48.78 -24.85
C LEU A 32 24.25 47.64 -24.79
N VAL A 33 25.54 47.97 -24.76
CA VAL A 33 26.60 46.95 -24.65
C VAL A 33 26.49 46.22 -23.30
N THR A 34 26.28 46.97 -22.21
CA THR A 34 26.10 46.38 -20.88
C THR A 34 24.87 45.46 -20.84
N ALA A 35 23.74 45.91 -21.40
CA ALA A 35 22.52 45.13 -21.47
C ALA A 35 22.70 43.83 -22.28
N PHE A 36 23.43 43.89 -23.40
CA PHE A 36 23.72 42.72 -24.22
C PHE A 36 24.59 41.69 -23.47
N ILE A 37 25.64 42.14 -22.78
CA ILE A 37 26.51 41.27 -21.98
C ILE A 37 25.71 40.58 -20.85
N ALA A 38 24.85 41.33 -20.17
CA ALA A 38 24.00 40.80 -19.12
C ALA A 38 23.01 39.74 -19.66
N PHE A 39 22.46 39.96 -20.86
CA PHE A 39 21.52 39.04 -21.49
C PHE A 39 22.16 37.68 -21.80
N VAL A 40 23.37 37.67 -22.38
CA VAL A 40 24.09 36.43 -22.71
C VAL A 40 24.44 35.63 -21.45
N GLN A 41 24.92 36.31 -20.40
CA GLN A 41 25.25 35.63 -19.13
C GLN A 41 24.01 35.03 -18.43
N MET A 42 22.86 35.68 -18.54
CA MET A 42 21.60 35.18 -17.99
C MET A 42 21.12 33.91 -18.71
N GLU A 43 21.33 33.80 -20.03
CA GLU A 43 20.97 32.62 -20.81
C GLU A 43 21.76 31.38 -20.37
N ASP A 44 23.08 31.51 -20.24
CA ASP A 44 23.96 30.43 -19.77
C ASP A 44 23.62 30.00 -18.34
N THR A 45 23.34 30.96 -17.45
CA THR A 45 22.99 30.68 -16.05
C THR A 45 21.61 30.03 -15.93
N GLY A 46 20.65 30.46 -16.75
CA GLY A 46 19.31 29.88 -16.80
C GLY A 46 19.34 28.44 -17.28
N GLN A 47 20.10 28.16 -18.33
CA GLN A 47 20.23 26.81 -18.88
C GLN A 47 20.99 25.88 -17.93
N TYR A 48 22.05 26.37 -17.27
CA TYR A 48 22.75 25.64 -16.21
C TYR A 48 21.83 25.31 -15.02
N ALA A 49 21.00 26.28 -14.58
CA ALA A 49 20.06 26.07 -13.49
C ALA A 49 19.00 25.01 -13.84
N VAL A 50 18.47 25.05 -15.07
CA VAL A 50 17.51 24.04 -15.55
C VAL A 50 18.18 22.66 -15.63
N THR A 51 19.32 22.53 -16.30
CA THR A 51 20.03 21.26 -16.43
C THR A 51 20.45 20.68 -15.07
N SER A 52 20.92 21.53 -14.16
CA SER A 52 21.29 21.11 -12.81
C SER A 52 20.08 20.65 -12.00
N SER A 53 18.96 21.38 -12.09
CA SER A 53 17.71 21.02 -11.42
C SER A 53 17.13 19.71 -11.95
N THR A 54 17.09 19.53 -13.28
CA THR A 54 16.63 18.27 -13.90
C THR A 54 17.54 17.11 -13.53
N ASN A 55 18.87 17.29 -13.56
CA ASN A 55 19.80 16.24 -13.15
C ASN A 55 19.68 15.88 -11.68
N LEU A 56 19.52 16.88 -10.80
CA LEU A 56 19.32 16.63 -9.37
C LEU A 56 17.98 15.95 -9.12
N GLY A 57 16.92 16.37 -9.78
CA GLY A 57 15.60 15.73 -9.71
C GLY A 57 15.62 14.28 -10.19
N ASN A 58 16.27 14.00 -11.32
CA ASN A 58 16.42 12.64 -11.83
C ASN A 58 17.22 11.75 -10.86
N ARG A 59 18.31 12.28 -10.26
CA ARG A 59 19.09 11.55 -9.25
C ARG A 59 18.30 11.32 -7.97
N ALA A 60 17.62 12.35 -7.47
CA ALA A 60 16.79 12.25 -6.27
C ALA A 60 15.64 11.27 -6.46
N SER A 61 15.01 11.25 -7.64
CA SER A 61 13.98 10.26 -7.97
C SER A 61 14.56 8.85 -8.02
N ALA A 62 15.71 8.65 -8.67
CA ALA A 62 16.35 7.34 -8.74
C ALA A 62 16.77 6.82 -7.35
N ASP A 63 17.37 7.68 -6.53
CA ASP A 63 17.75 7.35 -5.15
C ASP A 63 16.52 7.04 -4.28
N SER A 64 15.43 7.80 -4.44
CA SER A 64 14.17 7.53 -3.75
C SER A 64 13.55 6.20 -4.18
N THR A 65 13.57 5.87 -5.48
CA THR A 65 13.08 4.59 -5.98
C THR A 65 13.90 3.44 -5.42
N GLU A 66 15.22 3.56 -5.40
CA GLU A 66 16.10 2.52 -4.85
C GLU A 66 15.88 2.33 -3.34
N ALA A 67 15.74 3.43 -2.59
CA ALA A 67 15.43 3.39 -1.17
C ALA A 67 14.06 2.73 -0.90
N LEU A 68 13.03 3.12 -1.66
CA LEU A 68 11.68 2.55 -1.55
C LEU A 68 11.67 1.06 -1.91
N GLU A 69 12.41 0.64 -2.93
CA GLU A 69 12.52 -0.78 -3.30
C GLU A 69 13.17 -1.60 -2.18
N ARG A 70 14.27 -1.09 -1.61
CA ARG A 70 14.96 -1.73 -0.47
C ARG A 70 14.05 -1.84 0.76
N ASP A 71 13.35 -0.75 1.10
CA ASP A 71 12.43 -0.74 2.25
C ASP A 71 11.22 -1.64 2.02
N ALA A 72 10.65 -1.64 0.81
CA ALA A 72 9.55 -2.54 0.44
C ALA A 72 9.98 -4.00 0.50
N GLN A 73 11.17 -4.34 -0.01
CA GLN A 73 11.71 -5.70 0.06
C GLN A 73 11.90 -6.16 1.51
N ALA A 74 12.47 -5.30 2.36
CA ALA A 74 12.66 -5.61 3.78
C ALA A 74 11.31 -5.80 4.50
N SER A 75 10.34 -4.94 4.21
CA SER A 75 8.99 -5.00 4.79
C SER A 75 8.24 -6.27 4.36
N LEU A 76 8.26 -6.58 3.06
CA LEU A 76 7.63 -7.80 2.51
C LEU A 76 8.29 -9.07 3.06
N LEU A 77 9.62 -9.09 3.19
CA LEU A 77 10.34 -10.22 3.78
C LEU A 77 9.95 -10.41 5.25
N ARG A 78 9.86 -9.31 6.01
CA ARG A 78 9.43 -9.37 7.40
C ARG A 78 8.00 -9.88 7.51
N LEU A 79 7.07 -9.36 6.72
CA LEU A 79 5.68 -9.80 6.71
C LEU A 79 5.57 -11.28 6.35
N ALA A 80 6.31 -11.76 5.34
CA ALA A 80 6.31 -13.16 4.95
C ALA A 80 6.84 -14.07 6.08
N LYS A 81 7.88 -13.64 6.81
CA LYS A 81 8.39 -14.36 7.97
C LYS A 81 7.39 -14.40 9.12
N ASP A 82 6.76 -13.26 9.42
CA ASP A 82 5.75 -13.17 10.47
C ASP A 82 4.55 -14.07 10.14
N GLN A 83 4.10 -14.08 8.88
CA GLN A 83 3.03 -14.95 8.41
C GLN A 83 3.41 -16.44 8.48
N ALA A 84 4.65 -16.79 8.10
CA ALA A 84 5.13 -18.16 8.20
C ALA A 84 5.21 -18.63 9.67
N TYR A 85 5.64 -17.75 10.58
CA TYR A 85 5.68 -18.04 12.01
C TYR A 85 4.28 -18.28 12.60
N ILE A 86 3.31 -17.42 12.27
CA ILE A 86 1.90 -17.61 12.67
C ILE A 86 1.36 -18.92 12.08
N SER A 87 1.65 -19.20 10.82
CA SER A 87 1.25 -20.45 10.17
C SER A 87 1.82 -21.67 10.88
N ASN A 88 3.08 -21.61 11.33
CA ASN A 88 3.70 -22.70 12.06
C ASN A 88 2.99 -22.97 13.40
N ILE A 89 2.69 -21.91 14.16
CA ILE A 89 1.96 -22.03 15.43
C ILE A 89 0.59 -22.68 15.21
N ILE A 90 -0.16 -22.25 14.20
CA ILE A 90 -1.49 -22.80 13.90
C ILE A 90 -1.38 -24.28 13.48
N ILE A 91 -0.40 -24.63 12.64
CA ILE A 91 -0.19 -26.01 12.21
C ILE A 91 0.18 -26.91 13.40
N GLU A 92 1.04 -26.43 14.29
CA GLU A 92 1.44 -27.15 15.51
C GLU A 92 0.24 -27.38 16.43
N GLN A 93 -0.56 -26.33 16.68
CA GLN A 93 -1.80 -26.45 17.45
C GLN A 93 -2.79 -27.46 16.82
N ILE A 94 -3.02 -27.38 15.51
CA ILE A 94 -3.88 -28.36 14.82
C ILE A 94 -3.31 -29.78 14.94
N GLY A 95 -1.99 -29.93 14.89
CA GLY A 95 -1.33 -31.22 15.09
C GLY A 95 -1.59 -31.81 16.48
N ASP A 96 -1.50 -30.99 17.52
CA ASP A 96 -1.80 -31.37 18.89
C ASP A 96 -3.27 -31.74 19.07
N ASP A 97 -4.19 -30.92 18.54
CA ASP A 97 -5.63 -31.19 18.55
C ASP A 97 -5.97 -32.51 17.85
N LEU A 98 -5.38 -32.75 16.66
CA LEU A 98 -5.57 -34.00 15.92
C LEU A 98 -5.02 -35.21 16.67
N ASN A 99 -3.91 -35.06 17.40
CA ASN A 99 -3.35 -36.13 18.20
C ASN A 99 -4.27 -36.47 19.39
N ILE A 100 -4.86 -35.45 20.04
CA ILE A 100 -5.88 -35.65 21.08
C ILE A 100 -7.10 -36.37 20.49
N MET A 101 -7.63 -35.91 19.35
CA MET A 101 -8.77 -36.55 18.69
C MET A 101 -8.47 -38.00 18.33
N ALA A 102 -7.28 -38.29 17.77
CA ALA A 102 -6.87 -39.64 17.40
C ALA A 102 -6.74 -40.56 18.62
N TYR A 103 -6.19 -40.04 19.72
CA TYR A 103 -6.12 -40.76 20.99
C TYR A 103 -7.52 -41.16 21.49
N TYR A 104 -8.45 -40.21 21.57
CA TYR A 104 -9.81 -40.48 22.01
C TYR A 104 -10.59 -41.38 21.04
N ALA A 105 -10.37 -41.24 19.73
CA ALA A 105 -10.97 -42.12 18.73
C ALA A 105 -10.51 -43.57 18.89
N GLY A 106 -9.22 -43.80 19.16
CA GLY A 106 -8.66 -45.11 19.46
C GLY A 106 -9.25 -45.71 20.74
N GLU A 107 -9.31 -44.92 21.81
CA GLU A 107 -9.86 -45.36 23.10
C GLU A 107 -11.36 -45.73 23.00
N ILE A 108 -12.14 -44.99 22.20
CA ILE A 108 -13.56 -45.31 21.94
C ILE A 108 -13.70 -46.60 21.10
N LEU A 109 -12.81 -46.80 20.12
CA LEU A 109 -12.83 -48.00 19.28
C LEU A 109 -12.50 -49.26 20.10
N ASP A 110 -11.51 -49.15 20.99
CA ASP A 110 -11.10 -50.23 21.88
C ASP A 110 -12.12 -50.48 23.00
N ASN A 111 -12.77 -49.42 23.49
CA ASN A 111 -13.78 -49.46 24.55
C ASN A 111 -15.09 -48.75 24.16
N PRO A 112 -15.97 -49.36 23.34
CA PRO A 112 -17.21 -48.74 22.86
C PRO A 112 -18.19 -48.33 23.97
N GLY A 113 -18.06 -48.90 25.17
CA GLY A 113 -18.86 -48.54 26.35
C GLY A 113 -18.46 -47.22 27.01
N MET A 114 -17.37 -46.58 26.57
CA MET A 114 -16.95 -45.25 27.03
C MET A 114 -17.86 -44.13 26.49
N VAL A 115 -18.59 -44.42 25.41
CA VAL A 115 -19.59 -43.52 24.82
C VAL A 115 -20.75 -43.38 25.79
N ARG A 116 -20.75 -42.29 26.57
CA ARG A 116 -21.88 -41.90 27.41
C ARG A 116 -23.06 -41.65 26.47
N ASP A 117 -24.24 -42.14 26.84
CA ASP A 117 -25.49 -41.69 26.24
C ASP A 117 -25.68 -40.20 26.59
N LEU A 118 -25.03 -39.33 25.83
CA LEU A 118 -25.25 -37.89 25.92
C LEU A 118 -26.52 -37.55 25.17
N HIS A 119 -27.39 -36.80 25.84
CA HIS A 119 -28.42 -36.04 25.16
C HIS A 119 -27.73 -35.04 24.22
N LEU A 120 -27.92 -35.21 22.93
CA LEU A 120 -27.42 -34.31 21.91
C LEU A 120 -28.51 -33.26 21.65
N PRO A 121 -28.32 -32.01 22.09
CA PRO A 121 -29.31 -30.96 21.85
C PRO A 121 -29.51 -30.77 20.35
N THR A 122 -30.74 -30.47 19.97
CA THR A 122 -31.10 -30.17 18.58
C THR A 122 -31.02 -28.67 18.32
N GLN A 123 -31.08 -28.23 17.05
CA GLN A 123 -31.06 -26.81 16.69
C GLN A 123 -32.12 -25.93 17.41
N ASP A 124 -33.19 -26.54 17.91
CA ASP A 124 -34.27 -25.85 18.65
C ASP A 124 -34.01 -25.80 20.17
N GLU A 125 -33.00 -26.52 20.65
CA GLU A 125 -32.63 -26.64 22.05
C GLU A 125 -31.29 -25.96 22.30
N ARG A 126 -31.29 -24.93 23.15
CA ARG A 126 -30.06 -24.24 23.52
C ARG A 126 -29.34 -25.05 24.62
N PRO A 127 -28.10 -25.50 24.41
CA PRO A 127 -27.32 -26.15 25.47
C PRO A 127 -27.04 -25.17 26.60
N ASP A 128 -26.99 -25.68 27.85
CA ASP A 128 -26.61 -24.88 29.02
C ASP A 128 -25.18 -24.35 28.91
N ASP A 129 -24.27 -25.15 28.35
CA ASP A 129 -22.91 -24.76 28.00
C ASP A 129 -22.59 -25.16 26.54
N PRO A 130 -22.45 -24.19 25.62
CA PRO A 130 -22.14 -24.45 24.21
C PRO A 130 -20.82 -25.16 23.94
N LEU A 131 -19.86 -25.13 24.87
CA LEU A 131 -18.56 -25.80 24.71
C LEU A 131 -18.57 -27.24 25.25
N SER A 132 -19.65 -27.64 25.92
CA SER A 132 -19.77 -28.94 26.58
C SER A 132 -20.48 -30.00 25.75
N THR A 133 -21.03 -29.64 24.58
CA THR A 133 -21.78 -30.58 23.74
C THR A 133 -21.94 -30.08 22.31
N SER A 134 -21.99 -31.02 21.38
CA SER A 134 -22.29 -30.76 19.97
C SER A 134 -23.81 -30.72 19.72
N VAL A 135 -24.25 -29.77 18.91
CA VAL A 135 -25.66 -29.63 18.50
C VAL A 135 -25.91 -30.39 17.20
N VAL A 136 -27.01 -31.13 17.13
CA VAL A 136 -27.45 -31.77 15.89
C VAL A 136 -28.36 -30.84 15.10
N ASP A 137 -27.98 -30.55 13.86
CA ASP A 137 -28.73 -29.73 12.92
C ASP A 137 -29.41 -30.60 11.85
N TYR A 138 -30.70 -30.37 11.64
CA TYR A 138 -31.54 -31.06 10.67
C TYR A 138 -31.78 -30.17 9.46
N SER A 139 -31.65 -30.76 8.28
CA SER A 139 -31.98 -30.07 7.03
C SER A 139 -33.47 -29.63 7.01
N PRO A 140 -33.80 -28.47 6.42
CA PRO A 140 -35.18 -28.01 6.33
C PRO A 140 -36.10 -29.05 5.66
N GLY A 141 -37.15 -29.49 6.37
CA GLY A 141 -38.11 -30.49 5.88
C GLY A 141 -37.74 -31.95 6.15
N ALA A 142 -36.62 -32.24 6.81
CA ALA A 142 -36.28 -33.57 7.30
C ALA A 142 -37.13 -33.95 8.52
N ASP A 143 -37.43 -35.25 8.66
CA ASP A 143 -38.06 -35.77 9.87
C ASP A 143 -37.07 -35.65 11.04
N LYS A 144 -37.54 -35.15 12.20
CA LYS A 144 -36.71 -34.89 13.38
C LYS A 144 -36.49 -36.18 14.19
N THR A 145 -36.17 -37.26 13.49
CA THR A 145 -35.98 -38.60 14.04
C THR A 145 -34.58 -39.09 13.69
N ILE A 146 -33.69 -39.12 14.68
CA ILE A 146 -32.35 -39.71 14.51
C ILE A 146 -32.43 -41.21 14.79
N PRO A 147 -32.11 -42.08 13.82
CA PRO A 147 -31.93 -43.50 14.03
C PRO A 147 -30.98 -43.77 15.21
N PRO A 148 -31.17 -44.85 16.00
CA PRO A 148 -30.31 -45.15 17.14
C PRO A 148 -28.82 -45.25 16.78
N GLU A 149 -28.53 -45.68 15.55
CA GLU A 149 -27.19 -45.85 15.00
C GLU A 149 -26.50 -44.51 14.74
N GLU A 150 -27.21 -43.58 14.09
CA GLU A 150 -26.72 -42.22 13.83
C GLU A 150 -26.56 -41.42 15.12
N ARG A 151 -27.44 -41.63 16.10
CA ARG A 151 -27.32 -41.01 17.43
C ARG A 151 -26.06 -41.47 18.15
N ARG A 152 -25.74 -42.76 18.06
CA ARG A 152 -24.51 -43.32 18.63
C ARG A 152 -23.28 -42.79 17.90
N ALA A 153 -23.32 -42.69 16.57
CA ALA A 153 -22.25 -42.11 15.77
C ALA A 153 -21.99 -40.63 16.13
N ALA A 154 -23.04 -39.82 16.25
CA ALA A 154 -22.95 -38.44 16.68
C ALA A 154 -22.43 -38.32 18.12
N GLY A 155 -22.84 -39.22 19.03
CA GLY A 155 -22.33 -39.29 20.40
C GLY A 155 -20.84 -39.62 20.47
N MET A 156 -20.37 -40.54 19.63
CA MET A 156 -18.94 -40.86 19.49
C MET A 156 -18.14 -39.66 19.00
N MET A 157 -18.61 -38.98 17.95
CA MET A 157 -17.95 -37.77 17.44
C MET A 157 -17.91 -36.65 18.48
N ASN A 158 -19.00 -36.44 19.23
CA ASN A 158 -19.04 -35.46 20.30
C ASN A 158 -17.95 -35.73 21.36
N GLN A 159 -17.75 -37.00 21.75
CA GLN A 159 -16.71 -37.37 22.72
C GLN A 159 -15.28 -37.19 22.20
N ILE A 160 -15.04 -37.37 20.90
CA ILE A 160 -13.73 -37.13 20.28
C ILE A 160 -13.40 -35.63 20.28
N LEU A 161 -14.41 -34.78 20.07
CA LEU A 161 -14.23 -33.33 19.92
C LEU A 161 -14.24 -32.56 21.25
N LEU A 162 -14.97 -33.05 22.24
CA LEU A 162 -15.10 -32.45 23.59
C LEU A 162 -13.75 -32.05 24.23
N PRO A 163 -12.72 -32.91 24.25
CA PRO A 163 -11.42 -32.57 24.81
C PRO A 163 -10.74 -31.38 24.12
N VAL A 164 -10.92 -31.23 22.80
CA VAL A 164 -10.32 -30.15 22.00
C VAL A 164 -10.99 -28.80 22.25
N TYR A 165 -12.27 -28.79 22.60
CA TYR A 165 -12.98 -27.54 22.97
C TYR A 165 -12.76 -27.13 24.43
N SER A 166 -12.20 -28.03 25.25
CA SER A 166 -11.97 -27.81 26.69
C SER A 166 -10.57 -27.32 27.05
N THR A 167 -9.66 -27.26 26.06
CA THR A 167 -8.31 -26.69 26.14
C THR A 167 -8.29 -25.21 25.82
#